data_AF-A0A137NVU1-F1
#
_entry.id   AF-A0A137NVU1-F1
#
_cell.length_a   1.000
_cell.length_b   1.000
_cell.length_c   1.000
_cell.angle_alpha   90.00
_cell.angle_beta   90.00
_cell.angle_gamma   90.00
#
_symmetry.space_group_name_H-M   'P 1'
#
loop_
_entity.id
_entity.type
_entity.pdbx_description
1 polymer ?
#
loop_
_entity_poly.entity_id
_entity_poly.type
_entity_poly.pdbx_seq_one_letter_code
_entity_poly.pdbx_strand_id
1 'polypeptide(L)'
;MLIVRAIFGKYPYNIWKEHPYWCRFDVGFTGQLLVYSGYSLGIMSIERFFLICFNIKLSVLVWFSLIALTWTAQFALVWVALSDGLQILTRTEVQCGALPIRSGYYAYVLAIFLLFFSFFCVITSYCSISIVKFRQCLNQINLNVPKEQVYTEFRTVLVKSVVNITLYIILYSPKVYVALYELTTGQKRTIVMDIISNSLILYSVIVNAFILFYMNQQVRNSFIQLLKDIKSAIF
;
A
#
# COMPACT_ATOMS: atom_id res chain seq x y z
N MET A 1 -8.74 -2.52 -11.54
CA MET A 1 -7.55 -1.91 -12.16
C MET A 1 -6.67 -2.94 -12.89
N LEU A 2 -6.30 -4.04 -12.23
CA LEU A 2 -5.56 -5.17 -12.82
C LEU A 2 -6.18 -5.78 -14.08
N ILE A 3 -7.48 -6.06 -14.01
CA ILE A 3 -8.24 -6.65 -15.12
C ILE A 3 -8.17 -5.74 -16.35
N VAL A 4 -8.21 -4.43 -16.15
CA VAL A 4 -8.13 -3.43 -17.22
C VAL A 4 -6.77 -3.47 -17.92
N ARG A 5 -5.65 -3.54 -17.16
CA ARG A 5 -4.31 -3.70 -17.74
C ARG A 5 -4.15 -5.02 -18.51
N ALA A 6 -4.66 -6.11 -17.95
CA ALA A 6 -4.58 -7.44 -18.57
C ALA A 6 -5.40 -7.51 -19.87
N ILE A 7 -6.60 -6.91 -19.89
CA ILE A 7 -7.45 -6.84 -21.08
C ILE A 7 -6.75 -5.99 -22.14
N PHE A 8 -6.35 -4.76 -21.83
CA PHE A 8 -5.75 -3.84 -22.82
C PHE A 8 -4.34 -4.24 -23.28
N GLY A 9 -3.61 -5.04 -22.49
CA GLY A 9 -2.33 -5.60 -22.91
C GLY A 9 -2.46 -6.78 -23.86
N LYS A 10 -3.59 -7.50 -23.84
CA LYS A 10 -3.76 -8.78 -24.57
C LYS A 10 -4.79 -8.73 -25.70
N TYR A 11 -5.87 -7.95 -25.57
CA TYR A 11 -6.97 -7.92 -26.52
C TYR A 11 -7.38 -6.48 -26.88
N PRO A 12 -7.61 -6.14 -28.16
CA PRO A 12 -7.43 -6.95 -29.39
C PRO A 12 -5.98 -7.02 -29.88
N TYR A 13 -5.12 -6.10 -29.46
CA TYR A 13 -3.66 -6.06 -29.66
C TYR A 13 -3.06 -5.29 -28.47
N ASN A 14 -1.73 -5.17 -28.36
CA ASN A 14 -1.13 -4.43 -27.25
C ASN A 14 -1.36 -2.91 -27.43
N ILE A 15 -2.45 -2.40 -26.84
CA ILE A 15 -2.87 -0.99 -26.96
C ILE A 15 -1.77 -0.06 -26.42
N TRP A 16 -1.02 -0.48 -25.41
CA TRP A 16 0.06 0.32 -24.82
C TRP A 16 1.21 0.58 -25.79
N LYS A 17 1.43 -0.35 -26.73
CA LYS A 17 2.48 -0.25 -27.74
C LYS A 17 2.06 0.63 -28.92
N GLU A 18 0.83 0.43 -29.39
CA GLU A 18 0.31 1.14 -30.58
C GLU A 18 -0.17 2.57 -30.27
N HIS A 19 -0.66 2.81 -29.04
CA HIS A 19 -1.27 4.10 -28.68
C HIS A 19 -0.54 4.78 -27.51
N PRO A 20 0.38 5.73 -27.78
CA PRO A 20 1.19 6.37 -26.74
C PRO A 20 0.37 7.17 -25.72
N TYR A 21 -0.82 7.67 -26.09
CA TYR A 21 -1.72 8.38 -25.17
C TYR A 21 -2.27 7.47 -24.07
N TRP A 22 -2.58 6.22 -24.39
CA TRP A 22 -2.99 5.23 -23.39
C TRP A 22 -1.83 4.93 -22.44
N CYS A 23 -0.61 4.81 -22.96
CA CYS A 23 0.59 4.65 -22.15
C CYS A 23 0.79 5.81 -21.15
N ARG A 24 0.56 7.06 -21.58
CA ARG A 24 0.58 8.23 -20.69
C ARG A 24 -0.50 8.16 -19.61
N PHE A 25 -1.72 7.78 -19.97
CA PHE A 25 -2.82 7.60 -19.01
C PHE A 25 -2.51 6.51 -17.98
N ASP A 26 -1.93 5.39 -18.40
CA ASP A 26 -1.54 4.30 -17.50
C ASP A 26 -0.48 4.74 -16.49
N VAL A 27 0.57 5.46 -16.92
CA VAL A 27 1.60 5.98 -16.01
C VAL A 27 1.02 7.02 -15.07
N GLY A 28 0.25 7.97 -15.61
CA GLY A 28 -0.25 9.14 -14.90
C GLY A 28 -1.33 8.78 -13.88
N PHE A 29 -2.17 7.79 -14.17
CA PHE A 29 -3.30 7.45 -13.29
C PHE A 29 -3.11 6.09 -12.64
N THR A 30 -2.95 5.04 -13.44
CA THR A 30 -2.93 3.65 -12.95
C THR A 30 -1.71 3.33 -12.11
N GLY A 31 -0.53 3.69 -12.60
CA GLY A 31 0.73 3.52 -11.88
C GLY A 31 0.74 4.33 -10.59
N GLN A 32 0.26 5.59 -10.64
CA GLN A 32 0.26 6.46 -9.49
C GLN A 32 -0.69 5.99 -8.38
N LEU A 33 -1.93 5.62 -8.71
CA LEU A 33 -2.89 5.11 -7.71
C LEU A 33 -2.38 3.86 -6.99
N LEU A 34 -1.68 2.97 -7.70
CA LEU A 34 -1.05 1.80 -7.09
C LEU A 34 0.03 2.19 -6.08
N VAL A 35 0.89 3.14 -6.44
CA VAL A 35 1.96 3.64 -5.56
C VAL A 35 1.37 4.37 -4.34
N TYR A 36 0.35 5.20 -4.53
CA TYR A 36 -0.33 5.93 -3.47
C TYR A 36 -1.02 5.05 -2.46
N SER A 37 -1.56 3.91 -2.88
CA SER A 37 -2.11 2.94 -1.94
C SER A 37 -1.09 2.55 -0.85
N GLY A 38 0.20 2.43 -1.22
CA GLY A 38 1.29 2.16 -0.29
C GLY A 38 1.59 3.33 0.66
N TYR A 39 1.51 4.57 0.19
CA TYR A 39 1.76 5.76 1.03
C TYR A 39 0.61 6.00 2.02
N SER A 40 -0.63 5.85 1.56
CA SER A 40 -1.80 5.98 2.42
C SER A 40 -1.82 4.93 3.54
N LEU A 41 -1.32 3.71 3.28
CA LEU A 41 -1.13 2.69 4.33
C LEU A 41 -0.13 3.14 5.40
N GLY A 42 0.96 3.82 4.99
CA GLY A 42 1.92 4.42 5.92
C GLY A 42 1.26 5.42 6.85
N ILE A 43 0.51 6.38 6.30
CA ILE A 43 -0.21 7.40 7.08
C ILE A 43 -1.23 6.74 8.04
N MET A 44 -2.02 5.77 7.55
CA MET A 44 -2.98 5.03 8.40
C MET A 44 -2.30 4.25 9.51
N SER A 45 -1.08 3.74 9.30
CA SER A 45 -0.33 3.04 10.36
C SER A 45 0.10 3.98 11.48
N ILE A 46 0.52 5.20 11.13
CA ILE A 46 0.92 6.26 12.08
C ILE A 46 -0.30 6.73 12.88
N GLU A 47 -1.45 6.92 12.22
CA GLU A 47 -2.70 7.28 12.90
C GLU A 47 -3.09 6.24 13.95
N ARG A 48 -3.04 4.94 13.59
CA ARG A 48 -3.31 3.86 14.55
C ARG A 48 -2.31 3.83 15.69
N PHE A 49 -1.05 4.13 15.41
CA PHE A 49 -0.02 4.25 16.44
C PHE A 49 -0.35 5.36 17.43
N PHE A 50 -0.72 6.56 16.97
CA PHE A 50 -1.12 7.66 17.85
C PHE A 50 -2.36 7.34 18.68
N LEU A 51 -3.37 6.74 18.05
CA LEU A 51 -4.61 6.36 18.71
C LEU A 51 -4.39 5.29 19.80
N ILE A 52 -3.53 4.30 19.54
CA ILE A 52 -3.29 3.20 20.49
C ILE A 52 -2.32 3.60 21.61
N CYS A 53 -1.24 4.30 21.27
CA CYS A 53 -0.16 4.57 22.22
C CYS A 53 -0.41 5.83 23.05
N PHE A 54 -1.01 6.86 22.44
CA PHE A 54 -1.24 8.15 23.10
C PHE A 54 -2.72 8.47 23.29
N ASN A 55 -3.64 7.64 22.80
CA ASN A 55 -5.08 7.93 22.79
C ASN A 55 -5.44 9.26 22.10
N ILE A 56 -4.60 9.70 21.16
CA ILE A 56 -4.81 10.94 20.40
C ILE A 56 -5.61 10.59 19.15
N LYS A 57 -6.81 11.18 19.03
CA LYS A 57 -7.61 11.11 17.82
C LYS A 57 -7.22 12.27 16.91
N LEU A 58 -6.56 11.98 15.80
CA LEU A 58 -6.25 12.99 14.79
C LEU A 58 -7.56 13.46 14.13
N SER A 59 -7.64 14.77 13.86
CA SER A 59 -8.77 15.33 13.12
C SER A 59 -8.77 14.78 11.69
N VAL A 60 -9.97 14.47 11.18
CA VAL A 60 -10.20 13.99 9.81
C VAL A 60 -9.61 14.95 8.78
N LEU A 61 -9.65 16.26 9.03
CA LEU A 61 -9.07 17.28 8.13
C LEU A 61 -7.55 17.17 8.05
N VAL A 62 -6.87 16.95 9.18
CA VAL A 62 -5.40 16.78 9.22
C VAL A 62 -5.02 15.55 8.41
N TRP A 63 -5.76 14.44 8.59
CA TRP A 63 -5.52 13.21 7.85
C TRP A 63 -5.69 13.37 6.33
N PHE A 64 -6.80 13.97 5.88
CA PHE A 64 -7.02 14.24 4.46
C PHE A 64 -5.97 15.21 3.89
N SER A 65 -5.53 16.20 4.67
CA SER A 65 -4.50 17.14 4.23
C SER A 65 -3.15 16.44 3.98
N LEU A 66 -2.76 15.49 4.84
CA LEU A 66 -1.51 14.73 4.68
C LEU A 66 -1.56 13.81 3.45
N ILE A 67 -2.69 13.14 3.21
CA ILE A 67 -2.90 12.31 2.03
C ILE A 67 -2.89 13.18 0.77
N ALA A 68 -3.64 14.29 0.78
CA ALA A 68 -3.69 15.21 -0.36
C ALA A 68 -2.30 15.77 -0.69
N LEU A 69 -1.52 16.17 0.32
CA LEU A 69 -0.17 16.69 0.13
C LEU A 69 0.77 15.66 -0.51
N THR A 70 0.77 14.43 0.01
CA THR A 70 1.62 13.35 -0.53
C THR A 70 1.22 12.95 -1.95
N TRP A 71 -0.08 12.91 -2.25
CA TRP A 71 -0.58 12.57 -3.58
C TRP A 71 -0.32 13.66 -4.59
N THR A 72 -0.62 14.92 -4.25
CA THR A 72 -0.49 16.06 -5.18
C THR A 72 0.96 16.32 -5.58
N ALA A 73 1.90 16.24 -4.63
CA ALA A 73 3.32 16.45 -4.91
C ALA A 73 3.85 15.44 -5.96
N GLN A 74 3.54 14.16 -5.78
CA GLN A 74 3.96 13.11 -6.69
C GLN A 74 3.20 13.17 -8.04
N PHE A 75 1.90 13.44 -8.01
CA PHE A 75 1.09 13.58 -9.23
C PHE A 75 1.63 14.71 -10.11
N ALA A 76 1.91 15.87 -9.51
CA ALA A 76 2.41 17.03 -10.24
C ALA A 76 3.71 16.71 -10.97
N LEU A 77 4.70 16.10 -10.28
CA LEU A 77 5.98 15.76 -10.89
C LEU A 77 5.84 14.73 -12.01
N VAL A 78 4.96 13.74 -11.85
CA VAL A 78 4.71 12.73 -12.89
C VAL A 78 4.03 13.35 -14.11
N TRP A 79 3.06 14.24 -13.91
CA TRP A 79 2.41 14.94 -15.03
C TRP A 79 3.38 15.84 -15.79
N VAL A 80 4.29 16.53 -15.10
CA VAL A 80 5.38 17.28 -15.76
C VAL A 80 6.26 16.33 -16.58
N ALA A 81 6.66 15.18 -16.03
CA ALA A 81 7.45 14.19 -16.76
C ALA A 81 6.71 13.61 -17.99
N LEU A 82 5.39 13.43 -17.90
CA LEU A 82 4.57 13.00 -19.02
C LEU A 82 4.40 14.09 -20.09
N SER A 83 4.38 15.36 -19.69
CA SER A 83 4.34 16.49 -20.62
C SER A 83 5.62 16.62 -21.44
N ASP A 84 6.76 16.24 -20.85
CA ASP A 84 8.07 16.15 -21.53
C ASP A 84 8.18 14.92 -22.47
N GLY A 85 7.14 14.09 -22.56
CA GLY A 85 7.12 12.92 -23.43
C GLY A 85 7.97 11.74 -22.92
N LEU A 86 8.33 11.73 -21.62
CA LEU A 86 9.23 10.73 -21.02
C LEU A 86 8.55 9.38 -20.69
N GLN A 87 7.35 9.13 -21.21
CA GLN A 87 6.69 7.83 -21.08
C GLN A 87 7.44 6.77 -21.90
N ILE A 88 7.67 5.60 -21.30
CA ILE A 88 8.25 4.44 -21.97
C ILE A 88 7.48 3.17 -21.63
N LEU A 89 7.28 2.30 -22.61
CA LEU A 89 6.78 0.96 -22.36
C LEU A 89 7.86 0.15 -21.64
N THR A 90 7.51 -0.46 -20.51
CA THR A 90 8.47 -1.30 -19.77
C THR A 90 8.83 -2.55 -20.58
N ARG A 91 9.97 -3.18 -20.26
CA ARG A 91 10.41 -4.43 -20.92
C ARG A 91 9.42 -5.58 -20.83
N THR A 92 8.54 -5.55 -19.84
CA THR A 92 7.47 -6.53 -19.67
C THR A 92 6.29 -6.31 -20.60
N GLU A 93 6.23 -5.18 -21.32
CA GLU A 93 5.15 -4.76 -22.24
C GLU A 93 3.72 -4.71 -21.65
N VAL A 94 3.57 -4.99 -20.35
CA VAL A 94 2.26 -4.99 -19.63
C VAL A 94 1.97 -3.69 -18.89
N GLN A 95 2.95 -2.80 -18.79
CA GLN A 95 2.80 -1.53 -18.08
C GLN A 95 3.71 -0.47 -18.69
N CYS A 96 3.29 0.77 -18.55
CA CYS A 96 4.11 1.92 -18.89
C CYS A 96 4.82 2.48 -17.65
N GLY A 97 5.98 3.09 -17.87
CA GLY A 97 6.76 3.80 -16.85
C GLY A 97 7.20 5.16 -17.35
N ALA A 98 7.83 5.93 -16.46
CA ALA A 98 8.52 7.17 -16.81
C ALA A 98 10.03 6.94 -16.82
N LEU A 99 10.73 7.48 -17.80
CA LEU A 99 12.19 7.49 -17.82
C LEU A 99 12.73 8.41 -16.72
N PRO A 100 13.74 8.00 -15.94
CA PRO A 100 14.31 8.79 -14.86
C PRO A 100 15.30 9.84 -15.40
N ILE A 101 14.85 10.68 -16.33
CA ILE A 101 15.65 11.74 -16.98
C ILE A 101 14.93 13.08 -16.74
N ARG A 102 15.67 14.16 -16.50
CA ARG A 102 15.11 15.52 -16.27
C ARG A 102 14.01 15.52 -15.19
N SER A 103 12.80 15.96 -15.51
CA SER A 103 11.63 15.98 -14.63
C SER A 103 11.27 14.60 -14.07
N GLY A 104 11.44 13.55 -14.86
CA GLY A 104 11.23 12.17 -14.45
C GLY A 104 12.20 11.68 -13.35
N TYR A 105 13.41 12.26 -13.27
CA TYR A 105 14.36 11.95 -12.21
C TYR A 105 13.84 12.43 -10.84
N TYR A 106 13.32 13.66 -10.75
CA TYR A 106 12.74 14.18 -9.51
C TYR A 106 11.52 13.36 -9.06
N ALA A 107 10.64 12.99 -10.01
CA ALA A 107 9.50 12.12 -9.72
C ALA A 107 9.94 10.74 -9.20
N TYR A 108 11.00 10.17 -9.76
CA TYR A 108 11.56 8.89 -9.35
C TYR A 108 12.19 8.96 -7.94
N VAL A 109 13.01 9.99 -7.66
CA VAL A 109 13.63 10.19 -6.34
C VAL A 109 12.57 10.40 -5.26
N LEU A 110 11.55 11.22 -5.52
CA LEU A 110 10.46 11.44 -4.57
C LEU A 110 9.68 10.14 -4.32
N ALA A 111 9.38 9.37 -5.37
CA ALA A 111 8.67 8.10 -5.24
C ALA A 111 9.44 7.10 -4.36
N ILE A 112 10.75 7.01 -4.57
CA ILE A 112 11.64 6.15 -3.79
C ILE A 112 11.67 6.60 -2.33
N PHE A 113 11.87 7.90 -2.09
CA PHE A 113 11.91 8.44 -0.74
C PHE A 113 10.61 8.15 0.02
N LEU A 114 9.47 8.43 -0.59
CA LEU A 114 8.15 8.14 -0.01
C LEU A 114 7.91 6.64 0.20
N LEU A 115 8.42 5.79 -0.69
CA LEU A 115 8.33 4.33 -0.55
C LEU A 115 9.09 3.85 0.68
N PHE A 116 10.35 4.25 0.85
CA PHE A 116 11.14 3.91 2.04
C PHE A 116 10.52 4.49 3.30
N PHE A 117 10.16 5.77 3.27
CA PHE A 117 9.54 6.45 4.41
C PHE A 117 8.27 5.73 4.85
N SER A 118 7.35 5.43 3.93
CA SER A 118 6.14 4.68 4.24
C SER A 118 6.46 3.30 4.81
N PHE A 119 7.37 2.56 4.17
CA PHE A 119 7.75 1.21 4.61
C PHE A 119 8.30 1.19 6.05
N PHE A 120 9.23 2.10 6.37
CA PHE A 120 9.78 2.22 7.72
C PHE A 120 8.75 2.73 8.73
N CYS A 121 7.90 3.70 8.36
CA CYS A 121 6.81 4.16 9.20
C CYS A 121 5.85 3.03 9.59
N VAL A 122 5.50 2.15 8.65
CA VAL A 122 4.65 0.98 8.94
C VAL A 122 5.33 0.05 9.93
N ILE A 123 6.58 -0.36 9.67
CA ILE A 123 7.30 -1.29 10.54
C ILE A 123 7.44 -0.71 11.95
N THR A 124 7.95 0.52 12.05
CA THR A 124 8.16 1.18 13.35
C THR A 124 6.85 1.40 14.11
N SER A 125 5.76 1.76 13.44
CA SER A 125 4.44 1.92 14.05
C SER A 125 3.93 0.60 14.64
N TYR A 126 3.96 -0.49 13.88
CA TYR A 126 3.46 -1.79 14.37
C TYR A 126 4.36 -2.42 15.44
N CYS A 127 5.68 -2.23 15.36
CA CYS A 127 6.61 -2.61 16.43
C CYS A 127 6.31 -1.83 17.72
N SER A 128 6.12 -0.52 17.60
CA SER A 128 5.84 0.35 18.76
C SER A 128 4.49 0.04 19.40
N ILE A 129 3.44 -0.20 18.60
CA ILE A 129 2.13 -0.66 19.08
C ILE A 129 2.28 -1.95 19.90
N SER A 130 3.05 -2.92 19.39
CA SER A 130 3.26 -4.20 20.06
C SER A 130 3.96 -4.03 21.42
N ILE A 131 5.00 -3.19 21.48
CA ILE A 131 5.74 -2.89 22.72
C ILE A 131 4.84 -2.17 23.74
N VAL A 132 4.10 -1.16 23.31
CA VAL A 132 3.21 -0.39 24.21
C VAL A 132 2.07 -1.25 24.72
N LYS A 133 1.47 -2.08 23.87
CA LYS A 133 0.42 -3.03 24.29
C LYS A 133 0.93 -4.07 25.27
N PHE A 134 2.16 -4.56 25.09
CA PHE A 134 2.79 -5.46 26.04
C PHE A 134 2.96 -4.80 27.42
N ARG A 135 3.42 -3.54 27.46
CA ARG A 135 3.53 -2.76 28.71
C ARG A 135 2.16 -2.50 29.36
N GLN A 136 1.14 -2.16 28.57
CA GLN A 136 -0.22 -1.96 29.07
C GLN A 136 -0.79 -3.23 29.71
N CYS A 137 -0.55 -4.39 29.08
CA CYS A 137 -0.96 -5.70 29.60
C CYS A 137 -0.32 -6.00 30.96
N LEU A 138 1.00 -5.79 31.11
CA LEU A 138 1.70 -5.96 32.39
C LEU A 138 1.14 -5.05 33.49
N ASN A 139 0.83 -3.80 33.16
CA ASN A 139 0.25 -2.86 34.12
C ASN A 139 -1.18 -3.25 34.52
N GLN A 140 -2.00 -3.78 33.60
CA GLN A 140 -3.36 -4.25 33.92
C GLN A 140 -3.36 -5.48 34.82
N ILE A 141 -2.38 -6.38 34.65
CA ILE A 141 -2.21 -7.54 35.54
C ILE A 141 -1.90 -7.08 36.97
N ASN A 142 -1.13 -6.01 37.14
CA ASN A 142 -0.85 -5.42 38.46
C ASN A 142 -2.09 -4.78 39.10
N LEU A 143 -3.12 -4.42 38.33
CA LEU A 143 -4.38 -3.81 38.80
C LEU A 143 -5.47 -4.83 39.14
N ASN A 144 -5.11 -6.11 39.32
CA ASN A 144 -6.03 -7.19 39.72
C ASN A 144 -7.17 -7.48 38.72
N VAL A 145 -7.02 -7.08 37.45
CA VAL A 145 -7.93 -7.47 36.36
C VAL A 145 -7.76 -8.98 36.10
N PRO A 146 -8.84 -9.75 35.87
CA PRO A 146 -8.76 -11.18 35.59
C PRO A 146 -7.81 -11.46 34.42
N LYS A 147 -6.75 -12.22 34.71
CA LYS A 147 -5.65 -12.52 33.79
C LYS A 147 -6.15 -13.06 32.44
N GLU A 148 -7.16 -13.93 32.46
CA GLU A 148 -7.69 -14.58 31.26
C GLU A 148 -8.26 -13.59 30.22
N GLN A 149 -8.97 -12.55 30.68
CA GLN A 149 -9.52 -11.52 29.79
C GLN A 149 -8.40 -10.69 29.15
N VAL A 150 -7.44 -10.25 29.97
CA VAL A 150 -6.30 -9.44 29.51
C VAL A 150 -5.45 -10.21 28.49
N TYR A 151 -5.14 -11.49 28.75
CA TYR A 151 -4.37 -12.31 27.82
C TYR A 151 -5.11 -12.57 26.50
N THR A 152 -6.42 -12.75 26.54
CA THR A 152 -7.23 -13.02 25.34
C THR A 152 -7.31 -11.78 24.44
N GLU A 153 -7.52 -10.60 25.02
CA GLU A 153 -7.50 -9.33 24.29
C GLU A 153 -6.12 -9.05 23.72
N PHE A 154 -5.07 -9.18 24.55
CA PHE A 154 -3.69 -8.96 24.13
C PHE A 154 -3.28 -9.89 22.98
N ARG A 155 -3.57 -11.19 23.09
CA ARG A 155 -3.26 -12.18 22.05
C ARG A 155 -3.96 -11.84 20.75
N THR A 156 -5.22 -11.40 20.81
CA THR A 156 -5.98 -11.03 19.62
C THR A 156 -5.38 -9.82 18.92
N VAL A 157 -5.02 -8.77 19.68
CA VAL A 157 -4.39 -7.56 19.11
C VAL A 157 -3.00 -7.87 18.56
N LEU A 158 -2.20 -8.66 19.28
CA LEU A 158 -0.85 -9.03 18.85
C LEU A 158 -0.87 -9.88 17.59
N VAL A 159 -1.70 -10.92 17.52
CA VAL A 159 -1.83 -11.75 16.31
C VAL A 159 -2.28 -10.91 15.13
N LYS A 160 -3.29 -10.04 15.31
CA LYS A 160 -3.74 -9.09 14.29
C LYS A 160 -2.61 -8.20 13.77
N SER A 161 -1.82 -7.62 14.68
CA SER A 161 -0.67 -6.78 14.36
C SER A 161 0.40 -7.55 13.57
N VAL A 162 0.78 -8.74 14.06
CA VAL A 162 1.82 -9.60 13.46
C VAL A 162 1.41 -10.09 12.07
N VAL A 163 0.16 -10.50 11.88
CA VAL A 163 -0.35 -10.92 10.56
C VAL A 163 -0.30 -9.75 9.58
N ASN A 164 -0.74 -8.56 10.01
CA ASN A 164 -0.76 -7.38 9.16
C ASN A 164 0.65 -6.92 8.75
N ILE A 165 1.60 -6.82 9.69
CA ILE A 165 2.98 -6.45 9.37
C ILE A 165 3.66 -7.49 8.47
N THR A 166 3.43 -8.78 8.69
CA THR A 166 4.01 -9.85 7.88
C THR A 166 3.50 -9.79 6.44
N LEU A 167 2.19 -9.65 6.26
CA LEU A 167 1.58 -9.48 4.94
C LEU A 167 2.10 -8.23 4.23
N TYR A 168 2.21 -7.11 4.95
CA TYR A 168 2.77 -5.87 4.41
C TYR A 168 4.23 -6.05 3.95
N ILE A 169 5.09 -6.66 4.78
CA ILE A 169 6.49 -6.93 4.43
C ILE A 169 6.56 -7.81 3.18
N ILE A 170 5.80 -8.90 3.11
CA ILE A 170 5.80 -9.81 1.94
C ILE A 170 5.42 -9.07 0.66
N LEU A 171 4.43 -8.18 0.72
CA LEU A 171 3.93 -7.47 -0.47
C LEU A 171 4.85 -6.33 -0.93
N TYR A 172 5.41 -5.56 0.01
CA TYR A 172 6.17 -4.34 -0.31
C TYR A 172 7.69 -4.53 -0.34
N SER A 173 8.24 -5.52 0.38
CA SER A 173 9.69 -5.78 0.40
C SER A 173 10.32 -6.03 -0.97
N PRO A 174 9.69 -6.71 -1.95
CA PRO A 174 10.30 -6.87 -3.27
C PRO A 174 10.48 -5.54 -3.99
N LYS A 175 9.54 -4.60 -3.83
CA LYS A 175 9.64 -3.28 -4.47
C LYS A 175 10.73 -2.44 -3.82
N VAL A 176 10.83 -2.50 -2.49
CA VAL A 176 11.92 -1.89 -1.72
C VAL A 176 13.27 -2.48 -2.13
N TYR A 177 13.35 -3.80 -2.29
CA TYR A 177 14.55 -4.49 -2.75
C TYR A 177 14.97 -4.05 -4.17
N VAL A 178 14.03 -3.95 -5.10
CA VAL A 178 14.30 -3.42 -6.46
C VAL A 178 14.83 -1.99 -6.40
N ALA A 179 14.23 -1.13 -5.59
CA ALA A 179 14.70 0.24 -5.43
C ALA A 179 16.11 0.30 -4.82
N LEU A 180 16.39 -0.50 -3.77
CA LEU A 180 17.73 -0.61 -3.20
C LEU A 180 18.75 -1.11 -4.22
N TYR A 181 18.40 -2.13 -5.01
CA TYR A 181 19.27 -2.67 -6.05
C TYR A 181 19.62 -1.61 -7.10
N GLU A 182 18.63 -0.87 -7.61
CA GLU A 182 18.85 0.21 -8.58
C GLU A 182 19.75 1.32 -7.99
N LEU A 183 19.51 1.72 -6.74
CA LEU A 183 20.29 2.77 -6.06
C LEU A 183 21.74 2.36 -5.78
N THR A 184 21.96 1.11 -5.36
CA THR A 184 23.28 0.63 -4.94
C THR A 184 24.16 0.20 -6.10
N THR A 185 23.58 -0.42 -7.12
CA THR A 185 24.35 -0.95 -8.26
C THR A 185 24.40 0.01 -9.45
N GLY A 186 23.45 0.95 -9.55
CA GLY A 186 23.25 1.77 -10.75
C GLY A 186 22.84 0.98 -11.99
N GLN A 187 22.60 -0.33 -11.86
CA GLN A 187 22.24 -1.21 -12.96
C GLN A 187 20.72 -1.19 -13.18
N LYS A 188 20.33 -1.42 -14.44
CA LYS A 188 18.91 -1.59 -14.77
C LYS A 188 18.40 -2.90 -14.18
N ARG A 189 17.26 -2.85 -13.49
CA ARG A 189 16.58 -4.03 -12.95
C ARG A 189 16.28 -5.09 -14.02
N THR A 190 16.29 -6.35 -13.60
CA THR A 190 15.96 -7.49 -14.47
C THR A 190 14.44 -7.60 -14.68
N ILE A 191 14.03 -8.26 -15.78
CA ILE A 191 12.61 -8.47 -16.09
C ILE A 191 11.92 -9.29 -14.99
N VAL A 192 12.61 -10.29 -14.44
CA VAL A 192 12.09 -11.16 -13.37
C VAL A 192 11.81 -10.36 -12.10
N MET A 193 12.72 -9.46 -11.70
CA MET A 193 12.53 -8.58 -10.55
C MET A 193 11.32 -7.66 -10.72
N ASP A 194 11.11 -7.15 -11.94
CA ASP A 194 9.95 -6.34 -12.28
C ASP A 194 8.64 -7.15 -12.19
N ILE A 195 8.61 -8.36 -12.75
CA ILE A 195 7.42 -9.20 -12.72
C ILE A 195 7.03 -9.54 -11.28
N ILE A 196 8.00 -9.98 -10.46
CA ILE A 196 7.73 -10.38 -9.08
C ILE A 196 7.28 -9.17 -8.25
N SER A 197 8.03 -8.07 -8.31
CA SER A 197 7.71 -6.88 -7.49
C SER A 197 6.37 -6.25 -7.87
N ASN A 198 6.06 -6.17 -9.16
CA ASN A 198 4.78 -5.62 -9.59
C ASN A 198 3.63 -6.62 -9.31
N SER A 199 3.82 -7.92 -9.46
CA SER A 199 2.77 -8.89 -9.12
C SER A 199 2.42 -8.85 -7.64
N LEU A 200 3.43 -8.81 -6.76
CA LEU A 200 3.21 -8.77 -5.31
C LEU A 200 2.57 -7.45 -4.86
N ILE A 201 3.02 -6.30 -5.36
CA ILE A 201 2.38 -5.03 -4.99
C ILE A 201 0.93 -4.95 -5.51
N LEU A 202 0.61 -5.63 -6.61
CA LEU A 202 -0.75 -5.71 -7.13
C LEU A 202 -1.68 -6.54 -6.24
N TYR A 203 -1.17 -7.60 -5.60
CA TYR A 203 -1.91 -8.36 -4.59
C TYR A 203 -2.22 -7.55 -3.32
N SER A 204 -1.55 -6.42 -3.10
CA SER A 204 -1.81 -5.56 -1.94
C SER A 204 -3.27 -5.11 -1.83
N VAL A 205 -3.95 -4.87 -2.95
CA VAL A 205 -5.37 -4.48 -2.95
C VAL A 205 -6.24 -5.56 -2.32
N ILE A 206 -6.02 -6.82 -2.72
CA ILE A 206 -6.76 -7.97 -2.22
C ILE A 206 -6.44 -8.20 -0.74
N VAL A 207 -5.16 -8.19 -0.39
CA VAL A 207 -4.70 -8.40 0.98
C VAL A 207 -5.19 -7.29 1.91
N ASN A 208 -5.16 -6.02 1.49
CA ASN A 208 -5.70 -4.91 2.27
C ASN A 208 -7.21 -5.05 2.52
N ALA A 209 -7.98 -5.51 1.52
CA ALA A 209 -9.40 -5.80 1.69
C ALA A 209 -9.63 -6.94 2.70
N PHE A 210 -8.86 -8.02 2.63
CA PHE A 210 -8.92 -9.11 3.60
C PHE A 210 -8.52 -8.67 5.01
N ILE A 211 -7.50 -7.81 5.15
CA ILE A 211 -7.09 -7.26 6.44
C ILE A 211 -8.20 -6.38 7.01
N LEU A 212 -8.84 -5.52 6.21
CA LEU A 212 -9.99 -4.71 6.64
C LEU A 212 -11.13 -5.61 7.16
N PHE A 213 -11.46 -6.65 6.38
CA PHE A 213 -12.50 -7.62 6.72
C PHE A 213 -12.19 -8.41 7.99
N TYR A 214 -10.93 -8.79 8.19
CA TYR A 214 -10.47 -9.51 9.39
C TYR A 214 -10.44 -8.61 10.64
N MET A 215 -10.07 -7.34 10.48
CA MET A 215 -9.90 -6.40 11.58
C MET A 215 -11.24 -5.84 12.09
N ASN A 216 -12.17 -5.53 11.20
CA ASN A 216 -13.42 -4.86 11.54
C ASN A 216 -14.59 -5.85 11.63
N GLN A 217 -14.97 -6.20 12.85
CA GLN A 217 -16.07 -7.13 13.12
C GLN A 217 -17.42 -6.62 12.61
N GLN A 218 -17.65 -5.30 12.63
CA GLN A 218 -18.87 -4.71 12.11
C GLN A 218 -18.95 -4.88 10.58
N VAL A 219 -17.88 -4.57 9.85
CA VAL A 219 -17.81 -4.76 8.38
C VAL A 219 -18.00 -6.24 8.03
N ARG A 220 -17.37 -7.15 8.77
CA ARG A 220 -17.55 -8.59 8.59
C ARG A 220 -19.01 -9.01 8.77
N ASN A 221 -19.65 -8.55 9.84
CA ASN A 221 -21.04 -8.88 10.13
C ASN A 221 -21.99 -8.32 9.06
N SER A 222 -21.81 -7.06 8.65
CA SER A 222 -22.59 -6.44 7.57
C SER A 222 -22.45 -7.16 6.25
N PHE A 223 -21.24 -7.60 5.89
CA PHE A 223 -21.00 -8.36 4.66
C PHE A 223 -21.63 -9.77 4.70
N ILE A 224 -21.53 -10.47 5.84
CA ILE A 224 -22.19 -11.77 6.02
C ILE A 224 -23.71 -11.60 5.92
N GLN A 225 -24.27 -10.52 6.48
CA GLN A 225 -25.69 -10.22 6.34
C GLN A 225 -26.08 -10.01 4.88
N LEU A 226 -25.34 -9.17 4.14
CA LEU A 226 -25.55 -8.98 2.71
C LEU A 226 -25.54 -10.30 1.92
N LEU A 227 -24.59 -11.19 2.22
CA LEU A 227 -24.52 -12.51 1.58
C LEU A 227 -25.72 -13.40 1.91
N LYS A 228 -26.22 -13.34 3.15
CA LYS A 228 -27.45 -14.05 3.55
C LYS A 228 -28.66 -13.50 2.80
N ASP A 229 -28.78 -12.18 2.71
CA ASP A 229 -29.89 -11.50 2.03
C ASP A 229 -29.91 -11.85 0.53
N ILE A 230 -28.75 -11.85 -0.14
CA ILE A 230 -28.60 -12.29 -1.54
C ILE A 230 -28.97 -13.76 -1.68
N LYS A 231 -28.51 -14.62 -0.78
CA LYS A 231 -28.83 -16.06 -0.83
C LYS A 231 -30.34 -16.28 -0.70
N SER A 232 -31.03 -15.58 0.20
CA SER A 232 -32.49 -15.65 0.35
C SER A 232 -33.29 -15.01 -0.78
N ALA A 233 -32.66 -14.15 -1.60
CA ALA A 233 -33.31 -13.58 -2.78
C ALA A 233 -33.20 -14.50 -4.01
N ILE A 234 -32.20 -15.38 -4.03
CA ILE A 234 -31.94 -16.31 -5.14
C ILE A 234 -32.60 -17.68 -4.92
N PHE A 235 -32.68 -18.15 -3.67
CA PHE A 235 -33.29 -19.42 -3.26
C PHE A 235 -34.56 -19.19 -2.45
#